data_AF-A0A1V9ZWB4-F1
#
_entry.id   AF-A0A1V9ZWB4-F1
#
_cell.length_a   1.000
_cell.length_b   1.000
_cell.length_c   1.000
_cell.angle_alpha   90.00
_cell.angle_beta   90.00
_cell.angle_gamma   90.00
#
_symmetry.space_group_name_H-M   'P 1'
#
loop_
_entity.id
_entity.type
_entity.pdbx_description
1 polymer ?
#
loop_
_entity_poly.entity_id
_entity_poly.type
_entity_poly.pdbx_seq_one_letter_code
_entity_poly.pdbx_strand_id
1 'polypeptide(L)'
;MELNFELYNEAKSHWPKSGRVILAHQTDSHIVVYQAFNDRIADALITAKSFHDPIVAQSGFSMTRMTWIKPNFLWMMYRSKWATSKYQERIIAIWVKKEGFNSLISNGVYSSCAHPLLKEEWMEQILTSNIRLQWDPDHFPNGTRHPTRRAIQIGLRGESLIDFSKNMVDDIIDMTDFVNQQRELLEANDMENLKVPKERLCSHYLRQVILIGMVKSTVHLTMANSRYEYVKQFEMPDPVLRNTWIVVRVDGKGFHKFTHTHEYSKPNDERGLGLMNRAAMSVMQEFGDIFLAYGQSDEYSFIISKTSQLYNRRSTKLASTFVSLFTSAFVFYWNEFFPNTKLQYPPAFDSRVVCYPSDKNLRDYLSWRQVDCHINNLYNTCFCALVQSGETKTDAEALLRQTQSKDKQELLFSKFGINYNNLEPMFKRGSLLLRQNKTITLYHDDVIKNAFWTERPHLLE
;
A
#
# COMPACT_ATOMS: atom_id res chain seq x y z
N MET A 1 -23.27 -25.05 25.74
CA MET A 1 -21.83 -25.15 25.38
C MET A 1 -20.98 -24.65 26.54
N GLU A 2 -19.76 -25.14 26.74
CA GLU A 2 -18.94 -24.76 27.92
C GLU A 2 -17.92 -23.67 27.59
N LEU A 3 -17.83 -22.65 28.45
CA LEU A 3 -16.81 -21.62 28.39
C LEU A 3 -15.56 -22.09 29.12
N ASN A 4 -14.44 -22.16 28.40
CA ASN A 4 -13.16 -22.53 29.01
C ASN A 4 -12.35 -21.28 29.35
N PHE A 5 -11.63 -21.34 30.46
CA PHE A 5 -10.80 -20.26 30.97
C PHE A 5 -9.34 -20.71 31.09
N GLU A 6 -8.42 -19.77 30.96
CA GLU A 6 -6.98 -19.99 31.17
C GLU A 6 -6.38 -18.79 31.91
N LEU A 7 -5.17 -18.94 32.46
CA LEU A 7 -4.48 -17.84 33.11
C LEU A 7 -4.17 -16.75 32.09
N TYR A 8 -4.31 -15.48 32.49
CA TYR A 8 -4.05 -14.34 31.61
C TYR A 8 -2.63 -14.36 31.03
N ASN A 9 -1.64 -14.76 31.83
CA ASN A 9 -0.25 -14.87 31.38
C ASN A 9 -0.07 -15.96 30.30
N GLU A 10 -0.81 -17.06 30.39
CA GLU A 10 -0.85 -18.11 29.37
C GLU A 10 -1.58 -17.60 28.12
N ALA A 11 -2.76 -16.99 28.28
CA ALA A 11 -3.55 -16.44 27.18
C ALA A 11 -2.74 -15.44 26.34
N LYS A 12 -2.01 -14.53 27.00
CA LYS A 12 -1.16 -13.52 26.37
C LYS A 12 -0.10 -14.13 25.43
N SER A 13 0.43 -15.31 25.75
CA SER A 13 1.41 -16.00 24.89
C SER A 13 0.83 -16.49 23.56
N HIS A 14 -0.48 -16.73 23.51
CA HIS A 14 -1.19 -17.19 22.31
C HIS A 14 -1.71 -16.05 21.43
N TRP A 15 -1.74 -14.83 21.94
CA TRP A 15 -2.32 -13.68 21.24
C TRP A 15 -1.28 -12.96 20.37
N PRO A 16 -1.67 -12.47 19.18
CA PRO A 16 -0.78 -11.65 18.36
C PRO A 16 -0.29 -10.41 19.12
N LYS A 17 0.96 -9.98 18.87
CA LYS A 17 1.55 -8.80 19.52
C LYS A 17 1.10 -7.46 18.91
N SER A 18 0.52 -7.46 17.71
CA SER A 18 0.09 -6.25 17.00
C SER A 18 -0.97 -6.58 15.93
N GLY A 19 -1.56 -5.55 15.33
CA GLY A 19 -2.47 -5.66 14.19
C GLY A 19 -3.96 -5.62 14.56
N ARG A 20 -4.81 -5.72 13.55
CA ARG A 20 -6.27 -5.84 13.67
C ARG A 20 -6.63 -7.32 13.80
N VAL A 21 -7.13 -7.72 14.98
CA VAL A 21 -7.35 -9.12 15.31
C VAL A 21 -8.76 -9.38 15.83
N ILE A 22 -9.32 -10.52 15.42
CA ILE A 22 -10.54 -11.05 16.02
C ILE A 22 -10.11 -12.15 16.98
N LEU A 23 -9.95 -11.80 18.26
CA LEU A 23 -9.79 -12.76 19.35
C LEU A 23 -11.17 -13.11 19.88
N ALA A 24 -11.44 -14.41 20.01
CA ALA A 24 -12.71 -14.89 20.54
C ALA A 24 -12.56 -16.27 21.17
N HIS A 25 -13.43 -16.57 22.13
CA HIS A 25 -13.66 -17.95 22.55
C HIS A 25 -14.51 -18.65 21.47
N GLN A 26 -14.13 -19.85 21.06
CA GLN A 26 -14.75 -20.50 19.90
C GLN A 26 -14.58 -22.02 19.94
N THR A 27 -15.52 -22.70 19.27
CA THR A 27 -15.43 -24.09 18.86
C THR A 27 -15.30 -24.16 17.34
N ASP A 28 -15.41 -25.37 16.77
CA ASP A 28 -15.44 -25.55 15.32
C ASP A 28 -16.69 -24.90 14.69
N SER A 29 -17.83 -24.95 15.38
CA SER A 29 -19.13 -24.50 14.86
C SER A 29 -19.65 -23.19 15.45
N HIS A 30 -19.10 -22.73 16.59
CA HIS A 30 -19.61 -21.55 17.29
C HIS A 30 -18.50 -20.59 17.74
N ILE A 31 -18.89 -19.35 18.01
CA ILE A 31 -18.05 -18.28 18.53
C ILE A 31 -18.82 -17.52 19.61
N VAL A 32 -18.11 -17.07 20.63
CA VAL A 32 -18.68 -16.26 21.71
C VAL A 32 -18.52 -14.79 21.39
N VAL A 33 -19.61 -14.04 21.59
CA VAL A 33 -19.57 -12.58 21.65
C VAL A 33 -20.15 -12.12 22.98
N TYR A 34 -19.63 -11.01 23.49
CA TYR A 34 -20.02 -10.46 24.78
C TYR A 34 -20.84 -9.19 24.62
N GLN A 35 -21.80 -9.03 25.53
CA GLN A 35 -22.55 -7.80 25.76
C GLN A 35 -22.69 -7.56 27.26
N ALA A 36 -23.01 -6.32 27.63
CA ALA A 36 -23.33 -5.96 28.99
C ALA A 36 -24.68 -5.29 29.09
N PHE A 37 -25.42 -5.63 30.14
CA PHE A 37 -26.78 -5.21 30.38
C PHE A 37 -26.99 -4.83 31.85
N ASN A 38 -28.13 -4.23 32.14
CA ASN A 38 -28.64 -4.15 33.51
C ASN A 38 -29.27 -5.50 33.93
N ASP A 39 -29.58 -5.64 35.22
CA ASP A 39 -30.18 -6.85 35.80
C ASP A 39 -31.44 -7.29 35.06
N ARG A 40 -32.38 -6.37 34.82
CA ARG A 40 -33.69 -6.70 34.21
C ARG A 40 -33.55 -7.36 32.84
N ILE A 41 -32.69 -6.81 31.97
CA ILE A 41 -32.49 -7.35 30.62
C ILE A 41 -31.69 -8.66 30.68
N ALA A 42 -30.68 -8.74 31.55
CA ALA A 42 -29.89 -9.95 31.72
C ALA A 42 -30.75 -11.13 32.21
N ASP A 43 -31.54 -10.94 33.27
CA ASP A 43 -32.42 -11.98 33.82
C ASP A 43 -33.40 -12.50 32.76
N ALA A 44 -33.99 -11.59 31.97
CA ALA A 44 -34.89 -11.93 30.89
C ALA A 44 -34.18 -12.75 29.80
N LEU A 45 -32.98 -12.35 29.38
CA LEU A 45 -32.18 -13.05 28.36
C LEU A 45 -31.73 -14.44 28.83
N ILE A 46 -31.34 -14.57 30.10
CA ILE A 46 -30.89 -15.85 30.67
C ILE A 46 -32.07 -16.81 30.84
N THR A 47 -33.23 -16.31 31.25
CA THR A 47 -34.46 -17.10 31.38
C THR A 47 -34.97 -17.56 30.03
N ALA A 48 -35.07 -16.65 29.06
CA ALA A 48 -35.65 -16.94 27.75
C ALA A 48 -34.68 -17.63 26.79
N LYS A 49 -33.37 -17.50 27.02
CA LYS A 49 -32.31 -17.93 26.09
C LYS A 49 -32.50 -17.40 24.66
N SER A 50 -33.17 -16.25 24.53
CA SER A 50 -33.59 -15.67 23.27
C SER A 50 -33.74 -14.16 23.41
N PHE A 51 -33.38 -13.42 22.35
CA PHE A 51 -33.61 -11.97 22.27
C PHE A 51 -35.02 -11.60 21.77
N HIS A 52 -35.78 -12.58 21.26
CA HIS A 52 -37.12 -12.36 20.67
C HIS A 52 -38.26 -12.69 21.62
N ASP A 53 -37.96 -13.24 22.78
CA ASP A 53 -38.99 -13.58 23.75
C ASP A 53 -39.70 -12.30 24.23
N PRO A 54 -41.05 -12.29 24.34
CA PRO A 54 -41.79 -11.15 24.87
C PRO A 54 -41.27 -10.63 26.21
N ILE A 55 -40.73 -11.49 27.09
CA ILE A 55 -40.18 -11.07 28.38
C ILE A 55 -38.96 -10.15 28.22
N VAL A 56 -38.16 -10.36 27.16
CA VAL A 56 -36.98 -9.54 26.86
C VAL A 56 -37.39 -8.17 26.33
N ALA A 57 -38.39 -8.09 25.47
CA ALA A 57 -38.93 -6.80 25.04
C ALA A 57 -39.51 -6.01 26.23
N GLN A 58 -40.25 -6.68 27.12
CA GLN A 58 -40.82 -6.07 28.33
C GLN A 58 -39.76 -5.62 29.34
N SER A 59 -38.58 -6.27 29.36
CA SER A 59 -37.44 -5.85 30.19
C SER A 59 -36.80 -4.52 29.76
N GLY A 60 -37.19 -3.98 28.59
CA GLY A 60 -36.68 -2.73 28.04
C GLY A 60 -35.57 -2.90 26.99
N PHE A 61 -35.34 -4.12 26.51
CA PHE A 61 -34.43 -4.35 25.38
C PHE A 61 -35.03 -3.77 24.09
N SER A 62 -34.22 -3.01 23.35
CA SER A 62 -34.65 -2.32 22.13
C SER A 62 -34.05 -2.98 20.89
N MET A 63 -34.92 -3.42 19.99
CA MET A 63 -34.57 -3.97 18.68
C MET A 63 -34.41 -2.91 17.58
N THR A 64 -34.65 -1.63 17.89
CA THR A 64 -34.61 -0.54 16.91
C THR A 64 -33.30 0.25 16.94
N ARG A 65 -32.55 0.17 18.05
CA ARG A 65 -31.25 0.83 18.19
C ARG A 65 -30.11 -0.03 17.62
N MET A 66 -28.99 0.63 17.32
CA MET A 66 -27.74 -0.06 17.02
C MET A 66 -27.28 -0.84 18.26
N THR A 67 -27.01 -2.13 18.07
CA THR A 67 -26.57 -3.07 19.09
C THR A 67 -25.15 -3.51 18.79
N TRP A 68 -24.23 -3.29 19.73
CA TRP A 68 -22.83 -3.64 19.54
C TRP A 68 -22.47 -4.95 20.24
N ILE A 69 -21.89 -5.89 19.51
CA ILE A 69 -21.35 -7.15 20.02
C ILE A 69 -19.82 -7.14 19.94
N LYS A 70 -19.16 -7.80 20.89
CA LYS A 70 -17.70 -7.82 21.01
C LYS A 70 -17.20 -9.25 21.17
N PRO A 71 -16.42 -9.80 20.22
CA PRO A 71 -15.83 -11.12 20.39
C PRO A 71 -14.70 -11.17 21.42
N ASN A 72 -14.08 -10.02 21.74
CA ASN A 72 -12.95 -9.94 22.65
C ASN A 72 -13.39 -9.53 24.08
N PHE A 73 -13.00 -10.36 25.05
CA PHE A 73 -13.38 -10.23 26.45
C PHE A 73 -12.81 -8.97 27.11
N LEU A 74 -11.50 -8.71 26.99
CA LEU A 74 -10.88 -7.56 27.64
C LEU A 74 -11.36 -6.21 27.07
N TRP A 75 -11.72 -6.17 25.78
CA TRP A 75 -12.43 -5.04 25.20
C TRP A 75 -13.81 -4.81 25.83
N MET A 76 -14.56 -5.88 26.13
CA MET A 76 -15.82 -5.79 26.86
C MET A 76 -15.62 -5.38 28.33
N MET A 77 -14.58 -5.88 29.00
CA MET A 77 -14.27 -5.51 30.40
C MET A 77 -13.86 -4.05 30.51
N TYR A 78 -13.04 -3.54 29.59
CA TYR A 78 -12.76 -2.11 29.50
C TYR A 78 -14.06 -1.30 29.33
N ARG A 79 -14.94 -1.72 28.42
CA ARG A 79 -16.17 -0.97 28.10
C ARG A 79 -17.18 -0.93 29.24
N SER A 80 -17.28 -1.98 30.03
CA SER A 80 -18.17 -2.11 31.20
C SER A 80 -17.49 -1.70 32.52
N LYS A 81 -16.19 -1.38 32.49
CA LYS A 81 -15.36 -1.23 33.69
C LYS A 81 -15.47 -2.44 34.62
N TRP A 82 -15.27 -3.64 34.06
CA TRP A 82 -15.41 -4.90 34.80
C TRP A 82 -16.78 -5.02 35.50
N ALA A 83 -17.86 -4.82 34.74
CA ALA A 83 -19.24 -4.91 35.24
C ALA A 83 -19.64 -3.90 36.33
N THR A 84 -19.00 -2.72 36.39
CA THR A 84 -19.33 -1.66 37.36
C THR A 84 -19.97 -0.41 36.73
N SER A 85 -19.99 -0.34 35.39
CA SER A 85 -20.58 0.79 34.68
C SER A 85 -22.10 0.74 34.74
N LYS A 86 -22.72 1.91 34.97
CA LYS A 86 -24.18 2.08 35.00
C LYS A 86 -24.85 1.47 33.75
N TYR A 87 -25.85 0.61 33.97
CA TYR A 87 -26.59 -0.18 32.98
C TYR A 87 -25.78 -1.25 32.23
N GLN A 88 -24.61 -1.61 32.72
CA GLN A 88 -23.69 -2.63 32.18
C GLN A 88 -23.10 -3.48 33.32
N GLU A 89 -23.90 -3.76 34.33
CA GLU A 89 -23.54 -4.49 35.53
C GLU A 89 -23.56 -6.02 35.35
N ARG A 90 -24.22 -6.52 34.29
CA ARG A 90 -24.29 -7.95 33.95
C ARG A 90 -23.55 -8.23 32.66
N ILE A 91 -22.65 -9.22 32.67
CA ILE A 91 -21.86 -9.62 31.50
C ILE A 91 -22.41 -10.91 30.93
N ILE A 92 -22.86 -10.84 29.68
CA ILE A 92 -23.50 -11.95 28.99
C ILE A 92 -22.59 -12.43 27.86
N ALA A 93 -22.24 -13.72 27.89
CA ALA A 93 -21.64 -14.42 26.77
C ALA A 93 -22.73 -15.04 25.91
N ILE A 94 -22.68 -14.75 24.62
CA ILE A 94 -23.67 -15.20 23.64
C ILE A 94 -22.95 -16.13 22.69
N TRP A 95 -23.37 -17.40 22.66
CA TRP A 95 -22.91 -18.36 21.67
C TRP A 95 -23.61 -18.11 20.35
N VAL A 96 -22.82 -17.86 19.33
CA VAL A 96 -23.28 -17.52 17.98
C VAL A 96 -22.75 -18.57 17.02
N LYS A 97 -23.60 -19.05 16.13
CA LYS A 97 -23.19 -19.91 15.00
C LYS A 97 -22.10 -19.21 14.22
N LYS A 98 -20.96 -19.88 14.05
CA LYS A 98 -19.76 -19.30 13.45
C LYS A 98 -19.99 -18.88 12.01
N GLU A 99 -20.82 -19.60 11.27
CA GLU A 99 -21.28 -19.23 9.93
C GLU A 99 -22.00 -17.86 9.92
N GLY A 100 -22.96 -17.66 10.83
CA GLY A 100 -23.67 -16.40 10.99
C GLY A 100 -22.72 -15.26 11.36
N PHE A 101 -21.83 -15.48 12.32
CA PHE A 101 -20.79 -14.50 12.67
C PHE A 101 -19.89 -14.13 11.48
N ASN A 102 -19.45 -15.12 10.70
CA ASN A 102 -18.62 -14.89 9.52
C ASN A 102 -19.36 -14.09 8.44
N SER A 103 -20.66 -14.32 8.28
CA SER A 103 -21.54 -13.53 7.41
C SER A 103 -21.62 -12.06 7.87
N LEU A 104 -21.72 -11.82 9.18
CA LEU A 104 -21.69 -10.45 9.71
C LEU A 104 -20.38 -9.72 9.39
N ILE A 105 -19.24 -10.42 9.48
CA ILE A 105 -17.94 -9.85 9.10
C ILE A 105 -17.88 -9.59 7.58
N SER A 106 -18.34 -10.54 6.75
CA SER A 106 -18.30 -10.39 5.27
C SER A 106 -19.11 -9.21 4.78
N ASN A 107 -20.29 -9.01 5.36
CA ASN A 107 -21.29 -8.05 4.88
C ASN A 107 -21.23 -6.70 5.62
N GLY A 108 -20.29 -6.57 6.56
CA GLY A 108 -20.15 -5.38 7.40
C GLY A 108 -19.38 -4.25 6.74
N VAL A 109 -19.85 -3.01 6.94
CA VAL A 109 -19.17 -1.80 6.44
C VAL A 109 -18.33 -1.18 7.56
N TYR A 110 -17.07 -0.86 7.27
CA TYR A 110 -16.18 -0.23 8.26
C TYR A 110 -16.66 1.16 8.65
N SER A 111 -16.63 1.48 9.95
CA SER A 111 -17.06 2.79 10.49
C SER A 111 -16.12 3.95 10.16
N SER A 112 -14.95 3.66 9.60
CA SER A 112 -14.01 4.66 9.10
C SER A 112 -13.70 4.42 7.62
N CYS A 113 -13.62 5.50 6.87
CA CYS A 113 -13.26 5.46 5.46
C CYS A 113 -11.79 5.05 5.31
N ALA A 114 -11.52 3.99 4.54
CA ALA A 114 -10.17 3.50 4.32
C ALA A 114 -9.33 4.41 3.42
N HIS A 115 -9.97 5.19 2.54
CA HIS A 115 -9.28 6.04 1.57
C HIS A 115 -10.13 7.26 1.17
N PRO A 116 -9.58 8.48 1.09
CA PRO A 116 -10.35 9.69 0.75
C PRO A 116 -11.11 9.63 -0.59
N LEU A 117 -10.59 8.90 -1.58
CA LEU A 117 -11.23 8.72 -2.89
C LEU A 117 -12.48 7.84 -2.86
N LEU A 118 -12.66 7.01 -1.82
CA LEU A 118 -13.84 6.14 -1.65
C LEU A 118 -14.89 6.79 -0.75
N LYS A 119 -14.72 8.07 -0.39
CA LYS A 119 -15.53 8.71 0.64
C LYS A 119 -17.01 8.77 0.28
N GLU A 120 -17.35 9.04 -0.98
CA GLU A 120 -18.75 9.12 -1.44
C GLU A 120 -19.42 7.74 -1.43
N GLU A 121 -18.78 6.74 -2.05
CA GLU A 121 -19.27 5.35 -2.06
C GLU A 121 -19.37 4.77 -0.63
N TRP A 122 -18.35 5.02 0.21
CA TRP A 122 -18.35 4.61 1.61
C TRP A 122 -19.49 5.28 2.40
N MET A 123 -19.77 6.56 2.15
CA MET A 123 -20.89 7.26 2.80
C MET A 123 -22.23 6.62 2.45
N GLU A 124 -22.43 6.22 1.19
CA GLU A 124 -23.64 5.53 0.75
C GLU A 124 -23.76 4.14 1.39
N GLN A 125 -22.69 3.34 1.34
CA GLN A 125 -22.62 2.03 2.01
C GLN A 125 -22.84 2.15 3.52
N ILE A 126 -22.33 3.22 4.15
CA ILE A 126 -22.59 3.54 5.54
C ILE A 126 -24.11 3.72 5.70
N LEU A 127 -24.73 4.66 4.99
CA LEU A 127 -26.15 4.99 5.21
C LEU A 127 -27.07 3.77 5.08
N THR A 128 -26.82 2.91 4.10
CA THR A 128 -27.68 1.77 3.76
C THR A 128 -27.40 0.50 4.56
N SER A 129 -26.15 0.25 4.99
CA SER A 129 -25.81 -1.02 5.66
C SER A 129 -26.40 -1.15 7.06
N ASN A 130 -26.89 -2.36 7.36
CA ASN A 130 -27.37 -2.78 8.68
C ASN A 130 -26.26 -3.30 9.60
N ILE A 131 -25.02 -3.40 9.10
CA ILE A 131 -23.87 -3.95 9.83
C ILE A 131 -22.69 -2.97 9.80
N ARG A 132 -22.14 -2.66 10.97
CA ARG A 132 -21.00 -1.77 11.18
C ARG A 132 -19.81 -2.53 11.76
N LEU A 133 -18.64 -2.36 11.16
CA LEU A 133 -17.39 -2.91 11.69
C LEU A 133 -16.50 -1.77 12.20
N GLN A 134 -16.07 -1.83 13.45
CA GLN A 134 -15.19 -0.82 14.01
C GLN A 134 -13.99 -1.47 14.68
N TRP A 135 -12.80 -0.96 14.36
CA TRP A 135 -11.53 -1.37 14.96
C TRP A 135 -11.14 -0.38 16.05
N ASP A 136 -11.09 -0.84 17.28
CA ASP A 136 -10.67 -0.03 18.43
C ASP A 136 -9.42 -0.62 19.10
N PRO A 137 -8.70 0.12 19.97
CA PRO A 137 -7.58 -0.41 20.74
C PRO A 137 -7.97 -1.68 21.49
N ASP A 138 -7.14 -2.73 21.44
CA ASP A 138 -7.30 -3.78 22.45
C ASP A 138 -6.86 -3.25 23.83
N HIS A 139 -7.18 -3.94 24.91
CA HIS A 139 -6.89 -3.51 26.28
C HIS A 139 -6.18 -4.57 27.12
N PHE A 140 -5.37 -4.09 28.05
CA PHE A 140 -4.86 -4.89 29.15
C PHE A 140 -5.92 -4.98 30.27
N PRO A 141 -5.82 -5.96 31.20
CA PRO A 141 -6.79 -6.12 32.28
C PRO A 141 -7.02 -4.86 33.12
N ASN A 142 -5.96 -4.07 33.36
CA ASN A 142 -6.04 -2.78 34.06
C ASN A 142 -6.73 -1.65 33.27
N GLY A 143 -7.26 -1.93 32.07
CA GLY A 143 -7.95 -0.96 31.22
C GLY A 143 -7.02 -0.04 30.42
N THR A 144 -5.70 -0.22 30.49
CA THR A 144 -4.76 0.53 29.63
C THR A 144 -4.80 0.01 28.20
N ARG A 145 -4.69 0.93 27.24
CA ARG A 145 -4.74 0.61 25.80
C ARG A 145 -3.52 -0.19 25.37
N HIS A 146 -3.73 -1.25 24.62
CA HIS A 146 -2.66 -1.95 23.93
C HIS A 146 -2.10 -1.05 22.81
N PRO A 147 -0.78 -0.83 22.71
CA PRO A 147 -0.21 0.16 21.80
C PRO A 147 -0.49 -0.15 20.33
N THR A 148 -0.33 -1.41 19.94
CA THR A 148 -0.25 -1.84 18.53
C THR A 148 -1.34 -2.81 18.09
N ARG A 149 -2.17 -3.32 19.01
CA ARG A 149 -3.22 -4.31 18.74
C ARG A 149 -4.58 -3.64 18.75
N ARG A 150 -5.48 -4.11 17.89
CA ARG A 150 -6.84 -3.61 17.73
C ARG A 150 -7.84 -4.77 17.80
N ALA A 151 -8.92 -4.58 18.53
CA ALA A 151 -10.05 -5.50 18.61
C ALA A 151 -11.23 -4.97 17.78
N ILE A 152 -12.02 -5.88 17.21
CA ILE A 152 -13.22 -5.52 16.47
C ILE A 152 -14.43 -5.38 17.41
N GLN A 153 -15.30 -4.42 17.11
CA GLN A 153 -16.69 -4.44 17.55
C GLN A 153 -17.62 -4.37 16.33
N ILE A 154 -18.75 -5.08 16.43
CA ILE A 154 -19.70 -5.25 15.34
C ILE A 154 -21.02 -4.61 15.78
N GLY A 155 -21.48 -3.61 15.05
CA GLY A 155 -22.74 -2.92 15.28
C GLY A 155 -23.82 -3.49 14.36
N LEU A 156 -24.95 -3.88 14.93
CA LEU A 156 -26.08 -4.48 14.22
C LEU A 156 -27.33 -3.61 14.41
N ARG A 157 -28.07 -3.37 13.34
CA ARG A 157 -29.38 -2.69 13.35
C ARG A 157 -30.33 -3.34 12.33
N GLY A 158 -31.61 -2.98 12.39
CA GLY A 158 -32.60 -3.40 11.39
C GLY A 158 -32.62 -4.92 11.19
N GLU A 159 -32.66 -5.35 9.93
CA GLU A 159 -32.77 -6.76 9.56
C GLU A 159 -31.62 -7.61 10.09
N SER A 160 -30.38 -7.08 10.10
CA SER A 160 -29.22 -7.84 10.57
C SER A 160 -29.25 -8.08 12.09
N LEU A 161 -29.81 -7.14 12.86
CA LEU A 161 -30.04 -7.37 14.29
C LEU A 161 -31.11 -8.44 14.51
N ILE A 162 -32.19 -8.42 13.72
CA ILE A 162 -33.27 -9.43 13.78
C ILE A 162 -32.72 -10.81 13.42
N ASP A 163 -31.95 -10.93 12.33
CA ASP A 163 -31.37 -12.19 11.88
C ASP A 163 -30.36 -12.75 12.88
N PHE A 164 -29.47 -11.90 13.41
CA PHE A 164 -28.55 -12.27 14.49
C PHE A 164 -29.29 -12.93 15.66
N SER A 165 -30.33 -12.27 16.13
CA SER A 165 -31.07 -12.68 17.32
C SER A 165 -32.00 -13.88 17.09
N LYS A 166 -32.53 -14.10 15.88
CA LYS A 166 -33.40 -15.26 15.59
C LYS A 166 -32.61 -16.50 15.19
N ASN A 167 -31.62 -16.32 14.33
CA ASN A 167 -31.08 -17.43 13.54
C ASN A 167 -29.62 -17.76 13.91
N MET A 168 -28.88 -16.77 14.43
CA MET A 168 -27.45 -16.94 14.73
C MET A 168 -27.16 -17.26 16.20
N VAL A 169 -27.92 -16.72 17.15
CA VAL A 169 -27.76 -17.01 18.58
C VAL A 169 -28.25 -18.41 18.91
N ASP A 170 -27.43 -19.19 19.60
CA ASP A 170 -27.71 -20.59 19.96
C ASP A 170 -27.81 -20.80 21.48
N ASP A 171 -27.03 -20.05 22.28
CA ASP A 171 -27.09 -20.09 23.75
C ASP A 171 -26.64 -18.76 24.35
N ILE A 172 -27.08 -18.47 25.57
CA ILE A 172 -26.82 -17.21 26.29
C ILE A 172 -26.42 -17.55 27.72
N ILE A 173 -25.21 -17.19 28.13
CA ILE A 173 -24.63 -17.56 29.43
C ILE A 173 -24.32 -16.29 30.22
N ASP A 174 -24.68 -16.31 31.49
CA ASP A 174 -24.29 -15.27 32.43
C ASP A 174 -22.88 -15.54 32.94
N MET A 175 -21.98 -14.58 32.74
CA MET A 175 -20.60 -14.66 33.22
C MET A 175 -20.32 -13.68 34.37
N THR A 176 -21.34 -13.04 34.91
CA THR A 176 -21.18 -11.94 35.87
C THR A 176 -20.43 -12.39 37.12
N ASP A 177 -20.72 -13.58 37.66
CA ASP A 177 -20.04 -14.10 38.85
C ASP A 177 -18.55 -14.36 38.58
N PHE A 178 -18.22 -14.93 37.43
CA PHE A 178 -16.84 -15.09 36.99
C PHE A 178 -16.14 -13.73 36.89
N VAL A 179 -16.78 -12.74 36.26
CA VAL A 179 -16.22 -11.39 36.09
C VAL A 179 -15.99 -10.71 37.44
N ASN A 180 -16.91 -10.85 38.39
CA ASN A 180 -16.75 -10.32 39.75
C ASN A 180 -15.55 -10.95 40.46
N GLN A 181 -15.39 -12.28 40.39
CA GLN A 181 -14.21 -12.96 40.94
C GLN A 181 -12.91 -12.46 40.31
N GLN A 182 -12.88 -12.27 38.99
CA GLN A 182 -11.68 -11.76 38.30
C GLN A 182 -11.40 -10.29 38.62
N ARG A 183 -12.45 -9.49 38.87
CA ARG A 183 -12.30 -8.09 39.30
C ARG A 183 -11.65 -8.02 40.69
N GLU A 184 -12.05 -8.87 41.63
CA GLU A 184 -11.45 -8.94 42.97
C GLU A 184 -9.94 -9.23 42.89
N LEU A 185 -9.53 -10.17 42.03
CA LEU A 185 -8.11 -10.46 41.78
C LEU A 185 -7.38 -9.25 41.18
N LEU A 186 -8.00 -8.54 40.23
CA LEU A 186 -7.43 -7.34 39.62
C LEU A 186 -7.26 -6.20 40.65
N GLU A 187 -8.24 -5.99 41.52
CA GLU A 187 -8.20 -4.99 42.60
C GLU A 187 -7.12 -5.32 43.65
N ALA A 188 -6.91 -6.62 43.90
CA ALA A 188 -5.81 -7.12 44.73
C ALA A 188 -4.43 -7.11 44.02
N ASN A 189 -4.36 -6.70 42.76
CA ASN A 189 -3.18 -6.78 41.88
C ASN A 189 -2.63 -8.20 41.68
N ASP A 190 -3.46 -9.24 41.85
CA ASP A 190 -3.09 -10.63 41.63
C ASP A 190 -3.24 -11.01 40.14
N MET A 191 -2.24 -10.58 39.36
CA MET A 191 -2.18 -10.87 37.93
C MET A 191 -1.77 -12.31 37.60
N GLU A 192 -1.23 -13.04 38.57
CA GLU A 192 -0.78 -14.43 38.38
C GLU A 192 -1.96 -15.39 38.35
N ASN A 193 -2.97 -15.14 39.19
CA ASN A 193 -4.19 -15.96 39.25
C ASN A 193 -5.33 -15.44 38.37
N LEU A 194 -5.20 -14.25 37.77
CA LEU A 194 -6.20 -13.69 36.88
C LEU A 194 -6.45 -14.63 35.69
N LYS A 195 -7.71 -15.02 35.49
CA LYS A 195 -8.16 -15.85 34.38
C LYS A 195 -8.94 -15.03 33.35
N VAL A 196 -8.87 -15.47 32.10
CA VAL A 196 -9.66 -14.94 30.99
C VAL A 196 -10.27 -16.10 30.21
N PRO A 197 -11.36 -15.89 29.45
CA PRO A 197 -11.82 -16.89 28.49
C PRO A 197 -10.68 -17.28 27.55
N LYS A 198 -10.64 -18.55 27.17
CA LYS A 198 -9.61 -19.11 26.28
C LYS A 198 -9.82 -18.62 24.85
N GLU A 199 -9.44 -17.38 24.60
CA GLU A 199 -9.61 -16.72 23.31
C GLU A 199 -8.46 -17.05 22.37
N ARG A 200 -8.79 -17.38 21.12
CA ARG A 200 -7.81 -17.63 20.06
C ARG A 200 -8.12 -16.75 18.86
N LEU A 201 -7.13 -16.58 18.00
CA LEU A 201 -7.32 -15.86 16.75
C LEU A 201 -8.37 -16.59 15.89
N CYS A 202 -9.43 -15.87 15.50
CA CYS A 202 -10.42 -16.39 14.57
C CYS A 202 -9.83 -16.37 13.15
N SER A 203 -9.42 -17.56 12.66
CA SER A 203 -8.70 -17.75 11.39
C SER A 203 -9.54 -17.44 10.14
N HIS A 204 -10.87 -17.36 10.25
CA HIS A 204 -11.75 -17.06 9.12
C HIS A 204 -11.64 -15.59 8.65
N TYR A 205 -11.21 -14.66 9.53
CA TYR A 205 -11.01 -13.24 9.18
C TYR A 205 -9.77 -13.00 8.30
N LEU A 206 -8.74 -13.85 8.41
CA LEU A 206 -7.54 -13.75 7.57
C LEU A 206 -7.83 -14.08 6.09
N ARG A 207 -8.97 -14.73 5.79
CA ARG A 207 -9.42 -15.00 4.41
C ARG A 207 -10.13 -13.80 3.77
N GLN A 208 -10.87 -12.97 4.51
CA GLN A 208 -11.71 -11.91 3.92
C GLN A 208 -10.95 -10.67 3.46
N VAL A 209 -9.84 -10.29 4.10
CA VAL A 209 -9.03 -9.15 3.64
C VAL A 209 -8.33 -9.43 2.30
N ILE A 210 -8.19 -10.71 1.93
CA ILE A 210 -7.64 -11.15 0.64
C ILE A 210 -8.77 -11.34 -0.40
N LEU A 211 -10.02 -11.56 0.02
CA LEU A 211 -11.12 -12.01 -0.85
C LEU A 211 -11.93 -10.91 -1.57
N ILE A 212 -11.75 -9.62 -1.28
CA ILE A 212 -12.27 -8.56 -2.19
C ILE A 212 -11.49 -8.57 -3.53
N GLY A 213 -10.35 -9.29 -3.60
CA GLY A 213 -9.54 -9.40 -4.80
C GLY A 213 -10.00 -10.44 -5.84
N MET A 214 -10.57 -11.60 -5.47
CA MET A 214 -10.76 -12.67 -6.47
C MET A 214 -11.92 -13.64 -6.17
N VAL A 215 -12.70 -13.93 -7.21
CA VAL A 215 -13.91 -14.75 -7.29
C VAL A 215 -13.64 -16.27 -7.09
N LYS A 216 -14.56 -16.92 -6.35
CA LYS A 216 -14.99 -18.35 -6.28
C LYS A 216 -14.00 -19.50 -6.60
N SER A 217 -13.79 -20.41 -5.62
CA SER A 217 -14.10 -21.87 -5.69
C SER A 217 -13.71 -22.61 -4.40
N THR A 218 -14.54 -23.55 -3.96
CA THR A 218 -14.48 -24.34 -2.71
C THR A 218 -14.07 -25.78 -3.01
N VAL A 219 -13.09 -26.39 -2.32
CA VAL A 219 -13.05 -27.77 -1.76
C VAL A 219 -11.80 -27.92 -0.84
N HIS A 220 -11.95 -28.56 0.32
CA HIS A 220 -10.89 -28.88 1.27
C HIS A 220 -9.93 -29.96 0.71
N LEU A 221 -8.69 -29.55 0.45
CA LEU A 221 -7.51 -30.40 0.27
C LEU A 221 -6.44 -29.87 1.21
N THR A 222 -5.67 -30.73 1.89
CA THR A 222 -4.40 -30.34 2.52
C THR A 222 -3.56 -29.63 1.46
N MET A 223 -3.49 -28.29 1.52
CA MET A 223 -2.83 -27.52 0.48
C MET A 223 -1.34 -27.84 0.54
N ALA A 224 -0.82 -28.45 -0.53
CA ALA A 224 0.57 -28.89 -0.66
C ALA A 224 1.60 -27.79 -0.32
N ASN A 225 1.21 -26.52 -0.38
CA ASN A 225 2.08 -25.38 -0.16
C ASN A 225 2.22 -24.94 1.31
N SER A 226 1.38 -25.39 2.25
CA SER A 226 1.51 -25.01 3.68
C SER A 226 2.79 -25.56 4.33
N ARG A 227 3.30 -26.69 3.84
CA ARG A 227 4.62 -27.22 4.19
C ARG A 227 5.76 -26.26 3.83
N TYR A 228 5.57 -25.43 2.80
CA TYR A 228 6.60 -24.55 2.25
C TYR A 228 6.34 -23.07 2.55
N GLU A 229 5.19 -22.69 3.10
CA GLU A 229 4.83 -21.27 3.33
C GLU A 229 5.81 -20.52 4.24
N TYR A 230 6.53 -21.23 5.11
CA TYR A 230 7.59 -20.64 5.94
C TYR A 230 8.66 -19.91 5.11
N VAL A 231 8.88 -20.27 3.83
CA VAL A 231 9.85 -19.59 2.96
C VAL A 231 9.51 -18.12 2.72
N LYS A 232 8.24 -17.73 2.88
CA LYS A 232 7.81 -16.32 2.79
C LYS A 232 8.44 -15.45 3.89
N GLN A 233 8.82 -16.03 5.02
CA GLN A 233 9.48 -15.30 6.12
C GLN A 233 10.91 -14.87 5.78
N PHE A 234 11.50 -15.40 4.72
CA PHE A 234 12.81 -14.98 4.22
C PHE A 234 12.71 -13.72 3.33
N GLU A 235 11.51 -13.27 2.96
CA GLU A 235 11.33 -11.99 2.28
C GLU A 235 11.65 -10.85 3.26
N MET A 236 12.66 -10.03 2.91
CA MET A 236 13.04 -8.88 3.72
C MET A 236 12.16 -7.67 3.40
N PRO A 237 11.68 -6.93 4.41
CA PRO A 237 11.01 -5.67 4.17
C PRO A 237 12.00 -4.67 3.57
N ASP A 238 11.57 -3.96 2.53
CA ASP A 238 12.39 -3.03 1.76
C ASP A 238 11.78 -1.61 1.62
N PRO A 239 11.15 -1.03 2.68
CA PRO A 239 10.62 0.32 2.59
C PRO A 239 11.75 1.34 2.49
N VAL A 240 11.63 2.26 1.53
CA VAL A 240 12.52 3.42 1.44
C VAL A 240 12.16 4.48 2.48
N LEU A 241 13.15 5.27 2.91
CA LEU A 241 13.04 6.23 4.00
C LEU A 241 11.85 7.19 3.79
N ARG A 242 11.14 7.54 4.86
CA ARG A 242 10.01 8.50 4.80
C ARG A 242 10.54 9.94 4.72
N ASN A 243 9.71 10.85 4.20
CA ASN A 243 10.04 12.27 4.06
C ASN A 243 11.30 12.53 3.21
N THR A 244 11.62 11.61 2.29
CA THR A 244 12.67 11.78 1.28
C THR A 244 12.06 11.69 -0.10
N TRP A 245 12.58 12.49 -1.02
CA TRP A 245 12.31 12.33 -2.44
C TRP A 245 12.72 10.93 -2.87
N ILE A 246 11.89 10.27 -3.67
CA ILE A 246 12.24 8.99 -4.26
C ILE A 246 12.50 9.23 -5.74
N VAL A 247 13.66 8.77 -6.20
CA VAL A 247 13.99 8.72 -7.61
C VAL A 247 14.05 7.27 -8.04
N VAL A 248 13.22 6.90 -9.01
CA VAL A 248 13.30 5.61 -9.69
C VAL A 248 13.96 5.86 -11.04
N ARG A 249 15.18 5.36 -11.23
CA ARG A 249 15.87 5.45 -12.52
C ARG A 249 15.73 4.13 -13.27
N VAL A 250 15.52 4.23 -14.57
CA VAL A 250 15.45 3.14 -15.54
C VAL A 250 16.53 3.37 -16.58
N ASP A 251 17.25 2.31 -17.00
CA ASP A 251 18.43 2.41 -17.88
C ASP A 251 18.48 1.23 -18.86
N GLY A 252 18.81 1.49 -20.13
CA GLY A 252 18.82 0.50 -21.20
C GLY A 252 19.94 -0.54 -21.05
N LYS A 253 19.58 -1.82 -20.88
CA LYS A 253 20.57 -2.88 -20.75
C LYS A 253 21.24 -3.18 -22.10
N GLY A 254 22.51 -2.81 -22.24
CA GLY A 254 23.30 -3.09 -23.44
C GLY A 254 22.80 -2.35 -24.67
N PHE A 255 22.30 -1.12 -24.47
CA PHE A 255 21.59 -0.36 -25.49
C PHE A 255 22.48 0.02 -26.70
N HIS A 256 23.81 0.06 -26.55
CA HIS A 256 24.72 0.19 -27.69
C HIS A 256 24.50 -0.88 -28.77
N LYS A 257 24.35 -2.15 -28.38
CA LYS A 257 24.05 -3.24 -29.31
C LYS A 257 22.64 -3.08 -29.89
N PHE A 258 21.67 -2.69 -29.05
CA PHE A 258 20.30 -2.47 -29.46
C PHE A 258 20.17 -1.40 -30.55
N THR A 259 20.78 -0.25 -30.33
CA THR A 259 20.77 0.86 -31.30
C THR A 259 21.50 0.51 -32.59
N HIS A 260 22.56 -0.31 -32.53
CA HIS A 260 23.23 -0.79 -33.74
C HIS A 260 22.36 -1.77 -34.54
N THR A 261 21.76 -2.76 -33.89
CA THR A 261 20.90 -3.76 -34.56
C THR A 261 19.64 -3.15 -35.18
N HIS A 262 19.12 -2.08 -34.61
CA HIS A 262 17.91 -1.40 -35.11
C HIS A 262 18.22 -0.11 -35.88
N GLU A 263 19.47 0.05 -36.33
CA GLU A 263 19.88 1.12 -37.27
C GLU A 263 19.51 2.52 -36.79
N TYR A 264 19.81 2.81 -35.52
CA TYR A 264 19.60 4.15 -34.98
C TYR A 264 20.57 5.14 -35.64
N SER A 265 20.05 6.32 -35.97
CA SER A 265 20.87 7.46 -36.37
C SER A 265 21.86 7.86 -35.27
N LYS A 266 23.02 8.33 -35.70
CA LYS A 266 24.11 8.77 -34.83
C LYS A 266 24.46 10.23 -35.14
N PRO A 267 24.76 11.06 -34.13
CA PRO A 267 24.92 10.71 -32.71
C PRO A 267 23.59 10.45 -31.97
N ASN A 268 22.47 10.98 -32.45
CA ASN A 268 21.16 10.87 -31.83
C ASN A 268 20.12 10.36 -32.83
N ASP A 269 19.13 9.62 -32.34
CA ASP A 269 17.97 9.18 -33.12
C ASP A 269 16.68 9.70 -32.46
N GLU A 270 16.00 10.60 -33.17
CA GLU A 270 14.76 11.22 -32.70
C GLU A 270 13.65 10.21 -32.46
N ARG A 271 13.57 9.15 -33.27
CA ARG A 271 12.56 8.08 -33.13
C ARG A 271 12.78 7.35 -31.81
N GLY A 272 14.04 7.01 -31.52
CA GLY A 272 14.44 6.35 -30.29
C GLY A 272 14.11 7.18 -29.04
N LEU A 273 14.48 8.47 -29.06
CA LEU A 273 14.20 9.38 -27.95
C LEU A 273 12.70 9.66 -27.79
N GLY A 274 11.97 9.81 -28.90
CA GLY A 274 10.52 9.94 -28.90
C GLY A 274 9.82 8.73 -28.28
N LEU A 275 10.29 7.52 -28.61
CA LEU A 275 9.78 6.29 -28.03
C LEU A 275 10.04 6.19 -26.53
N MET A 276 11.25 6.59 -26.07
CA MET A 276 11.58 6.67 -24.65
C MET A 276 10.68 7.67 -23.92
N ASN A 277 10.43 8.84 -24.52
CA ASN A 277 9.51 9.85 -23.99
C ASN A 277 8.09 9.29 -23.88
N ARG A 278 7.59 8.60 -24.91
CA ARG A 278 6.25 7.98 -24.91
C ARG A 278 6.10 6.90 -23.84
N ALA A 279 7.14 6.07 -23.66
CA ALA A 279 7.18 5.07 -22.60
C ALA A 279 7.17 5.73 -21.21
N ALA A 280 7.97 6.78 -20.99
CA ALA A 280 7.97 7.54 -19.74
C ALA A 280 6.63 8.22 -19.45
N MET A 281 5.98 8.80 -20.47
CA MET A 281 4.64 9.36 -20.33
C MET A 281 3.63 8.31 -19.89
N SER A 282 3.74 7.07 -20.38
CA SER A 282 2.85 5.97 -19.98
C SER A 282 3.04 5.61 -18.51
N VAL A 283 4.29 5.57 -18.03
CA VAL A 283 4.60 5.38 -16.61
C VAL A 283 4.02 6.50 -15.76
N MET A 284 4.18 7.76 -16.17
CA MET A 284 3.56 8.88 -15.47
C MET A 284 2.03 8.81 -15.52
N GLN A 285 1.41 8.47 -16.65
CA GLN A 285 -0.05 8.36 -16.74
C GLN A 285 -0.63 7.37 -15.73
N GLU A 286 0.03 6.21 -15.57
CA GLU A 286 -0.36 5.20 -14.59
C GLU A 286 -0.11 5.65 -13.14
N PHE A 287 1.05 6.24 -12.86
CA PHE A 287 1.46 6.59 -11.51
C PHE A 287 1.31 8.09 -11.24
N GLY A 288 0.16 8.45 -10.66
CA GLY A 288 -0.20 9.84 -10.31
C GLY A 288 0.79 10.54 -9.38
N ASP A 289 1.50 9.81 -8.53
CA ASP A 289 2.51 10.34 -7.60
C ASP A 289 3.79 10.87 -8.29
N ILE A 290 4.00 10.54 -9.56
CA ILE A 290 5.12 11.06 -10.35
C ILE A 290 4.73 12.42 -10.90
N PHE A 291 5.44 13.46 -10.47
CA PHE A 291 5.19 14.84 -10.89
C PHE A 291 6.23 15.35 -11.91
N LEU A 292 7.43 14.78 -11.89
CA LEU A 292 8.53 15.12 -12.78
C LEU A 292 9.22 13.84 -13.24
N ALA A 293 9.54 13.76 -14.53
CA ALA A 293 10.44 12.74 -15.03
C ALA A 293 11.44 13.36 -16.02
N TYR A 294 12.70 12.92 -15.96
CA TYR A 294 13.78 13.41 -16.80
C TYR A 294 14.45 12.26 -17.55
N GLY A 295 14.58 12.37 -18.86
CA GLY A 295 15.19 11.35 -19.71
C GLY A 295 16.28 11.90 -20.63
N GLN A 296 17.30 11.08 -20.87
CA GLN A 296 18.39 11.36 -21.80
C GLN A 296 18.98 10.03 -22.29
N SER A 297 19.44 9.96 -23.55
CA SER A 297 19.95 8.71 -24.15
C SER A 297 18.96 7.55 -23.95
N ASP A 298 19.39 6.53 -23.20
CA ASP A 298 18.71 5.29 -22.89
C ASP A 298 18.29 5.21 -21.41
N GLU A 299 18.36 6.32 -20.65
CA GLU A 299 17.90 6.39 -19.26
C GLU A 299 16.71 7.34 -19.06
N TYR A 300 15.88 7.01 -18.07
CA TYR A 300 14.80 7.87 -17.58
C TYR A 300 14.73 7.84 -16.05
N SER A 301 14.51 8.99 -15.44
CA SER A 301 14.43 9.18 -13.99
C SER A 301 13.04 9.70 -13.62
N PHE A 302 12.33 9.00 -12.76
CA PHE A 302 10.99 9.35 -12.28
C PHE A 302 11.05 9.82 -10.83
N ILE A 303 10.52 11.02 -10.58
CA ILE A 303 10.64 11.69 -9.28
C ILE A 303 9.28 11.64 -8.60
N ILE A 304 9.28 11.08 -7.39
CA ILE A 304 8.10 10.85 -6.56
C ILE A 304 8.21 11.71 -5.30
N SER A 305 7.09 12.32 -4.90
CA SER A 305 7.04 13.21 -3.74
C SER A 305 7.50 12.55 -2.43
N LYS A 306 8.15 13.36 -1.58
CA LYS A 306 8.60 12.98 -0.24
C LYS A 306 7.49 12.46 0.67
N THR A 307 6.24 12.85 0.42
CA THR A 307 5.06 12.45 1.19
C THR A 307 4.35 11.19 0.65
N SER A 308 4.69 10.75 -0.57
CA SER A 308 4.01 9.63 -1.24
C SER A 308 4.06 8.33 -0.41
N GLN A 309 2.96 7.58 -0.46
CA GLN A 309 2.84 6.25 0.13
C GLN A 309 2.71 5.14 -0.94
N LEU A 310 3.03 5.45 -2.21
CA LEU A 310 2.93 4.51 -3.32
C LEU A 310 3.60 3.17 -2.97
N TYR A 311 2.83 2.09 -3.07
CA TYR A 311 3.25 0.72 -2.71
C TYR A 311 3.86 0.56 -1.30
N ASN A 312 3.44 1.37 -0.33
CA ASN A 312 4.04 1.45 1.01
C ASN A 312 5.55 1.75 0.95
N ARG A 313 5.99 2.50 -0.08
CA ARG A 313 7.38 2.88 -0.32
C ARG A 313 8.34 1.69 -0.48
N ARG A 314 7.85 0.50 -0.86
CA ARG A 314 8.70 -0.68 -1.09
C ARG A 314 9.57 -0.49 -2.34
N SER A 315 10.88 -0.48 -2.15
CA SER A 315 11.89 -0.23 -3.19
C SER A 315 11.74 -1.17 -4.38
N THR A 316 11.64 -2.48 -4.13
CA THR A 316 11.49 -3.53 -5.13
C THR A 316 10.22 -3.37 -5.95
N LYS A 317 9.10 -2.98 -5.32
CA LYS A 317 7.83 -2.72 -6.03
C LYS A 317 7.93 -1.51 -6.92
N LEU A 318 8.49 -0.41 -6.43
CA LEU A 318 8.71 0.80 -7.22
C LEU A 318 9.60 0.49 -8.43
N ALA A 319 10.78 -0.11 -8.23
CA ALA A 319 11.70 -0.48 -9.31
C ALA A 319 11.04 -1.42 -10.34
N SER A 320 10.49 -2.55 -9.87
CA SER A 320 9.97 -3.59 -10.77
C SER A 320 8.75 -3.14 -11.56
N THR A 321 7.82 -2.39 -10.96
CA THR A 321 6.62 -1.93 -11.66
C THR A 321 6.93 -0.83 -12.67
N PHE A 322 7.84 0.10 -12.33
CA PHE A 322 8.22 1.19 -13.24
C PHE A 322 8.97 0.64 -14.45
N VAL A 323 9.98 -0.22 -14.23
CA VAL A 323 10.75 -0.80 -15.34
C VAL A 323 9.90 -1.73 -16.20
N SER A 324 8.98 -2.49 -15.60
CA SER A 324 8.07 -3.38 -16.33
C SER A 324 7.13 -2.58 -17.23
N LEU A 325 6.50 -1.53 -16.69
CA LEU A 325 5.61 -0.68 -17.48
C LEU A 325 6.38 0.10 -18.54
N PHE A 326 7.56 0.63 -18.22
CA PHE A 326 8.41 1.33 -19.18
C PHE A 326 8.82 0.41 -20.35
N THR A 327 9.31 -0.80 -20.04
CA THR A 327 9.75 -1.77 -21.05
C THR A 327 8.58 -2.24 -21.92
N SER A 328 7.43 -2.54 -21.31
CA SER A 328 6.25 -2.97 -22.06
C SER A 328 5.70 -1.84 -22.93
N ALA A 329 5.66 -0.60 -22.44
CA ALA A 329 5.26 0.56 -23.24
C ALA A 329 6.24 0.80 -24.40
N PHE A 330 7.55 0.66 -24.17
CA PHE A 330 8.56 0.78 -25.23
C PHE A 330 8.31 -0.23 -26.36
N VAL A 331 8.01 -1.50 -26.03
CA VAL A 331 7.67 -2.51 -27.04
C VAL A 331 6.32 -2.22 -27.70
N PHE A 332 5.32 -1.84 -26.91
CA PHE A 332 3.96 -1.58 -27.36
C PHE A 332 3.90 -0.44 -28.38
N TYR A 333 4.60 0.67 -28.11
CA TYR A 333 4.62 1.85 -28.96
C TYR A 333 5.73 1.81 -30.02
N TRP A 334 6.53 0.73 -30.11
CA TRP A 334 7.65 0.63 -31.05
C TRP A 334 7.25 0.99 -32.48
N ASN A 335 6.15 0.42 -32.97
CA ASN A 335 5.70 0.60 -34.36
C ASN A 335 5.23 2.03 -34.68
N GLU A 336 4.89 2.83 -33.68
CA GLU A 336 4.54 4.24 -33.87
C GLU A 336 5.77 5.09 -34.24
N PHE A 337 6.95 4.72 -33.75
CA PHE A 337 8.21 5.44 -33.97
C PHE A 337 9.12 4.77 -35.00
N PHE A 338 8.99 3.45 -35.16
CA PHE A 338 9.78 2.62 -36.08
C PHE A 338 8.87 1.83 -37.03
N PRO A 339 8.04 2.49 -37.87
CA PRO A 339 7.04 1.81 -38.70
C PRO A 339 7.66 0.87 -39.75
N ASN A 340 8.90 1.14 -40.16
CA ASN A 340 9.61 0.38 -41.19
C ASN A 340 10.73 -0.51 -40.61
N THR A 341 10.95 -0.48 -39.29
CA THR A 341 12.03 -1.24 -38.65
C THR A 341 11.41 -2.22 -37.68
N LYS A 342 11.44 -3.51 -38.00
CA LYS A 342 10.94 -4.55 -37.09
C LYS A 342 11.82 -4.63 -35.84
N LEU A 343 11.20 -4.72 -34.67
CA LEU A 343 11.89 -5.04 -33.41
C LEU A 343 12.46 -6.46 -33.50
N GLN A 344 13.79 -6.57 -33.55
CA GLN A 344 14.50 -7.83 -33.78
C GLN A 344 14.54 -8.70 -32.53
N TYR A 345 14.63 -8.09 -31.35
CA TYR A 345 14.62 -8.77 -30.07
C TYR A 345 14.06 -7.86 -28.96
N PRO A 346 13.47 -8.42 -27.88
CA PRO A 346 12.91 -7.62 -26.81
C PRO A 346 14.00 -6.82 -26.09
N PRO A 347 13.82 -5.51 -25.88
CA PRO A 347 14.73 -4.71 -25.06
C PRO A 347 14.59 -5.10 -23.59
N ALA A 348 15.63 -4.81 -22.82
CA ALA A 348 15.61 -4.94 -21.37
C ALA A 348 16.13 -3.66 -20.75
N PHE A 349 15.56 -3.29 -19.60
CA PHE A 349 15.99 -2.14 -18.83
C PHE A 349 16.29 -2.58 -17.40
N ASP A 350 17.28 -1.95 -16.78
CA ASP A 350 17.49 -2.04 -15.33
C ASP A 350 16.63 -0.99 -14.60
N SER A 351 16.47 -1.15 -13.29
CA SER A 351 15.94 -0.06 -12.48
C SER A 351 16.52 -0.05 -11.08
N ARG A 352 16.69 1.15 -10.54
CA ARG A 352 17.16 1.41 -9.18
C ARG A 352 16.38 2.52 -8.51
N VAL A 353 16.25 2.42 -7.19
CA VAL A 353 15.58 3.41 -6.36
C VAL A 353 16.60 4.11 -5.47
N VAL A 354 16.57 5.44 -5.47
CA VAL A 354 17.46 6.28 -4.66
C VAL A 354 16.62 7.28 -3.86
N CYS A 355 17.01 7.52 -2.60
CA CYS A 355 16.38 8.51 -1.76
C CYS A 355 17.23 9.76 -1.61
N TYR A 356 16.61 10.93 -1.78
CA TYR A 356 17.24 12.23 -1.55
C TYR A 356 16.54 12.95 -0.40
N PRO A 357 17.28 13.30 0.69
CA PRO A 357 16.66 13.79 1.91
C PRO A 357 16.26 15.27 1.86
N SER A 358 16.76 16.02 0.89
CA SER A 358 16.46 17.45 0.74
C SER A 358 16.19 17.83 -0.71
N ASP A 359 15.48 18.94 -0.89
CA ASP A 359 15.20 19.54 -2.19
C ASP A 359 16.50 19.88 -2.92
N LYS A 360 17.52 20.34 -2.18
CA LYS A 360 18.87 20.57 -2.75
C LYS A 360 19.45 19.30 -3.35
N ASN A 361 19.38 18.16 -2.67
CA ASN A 361 19.93 16.91 -3.18
C ASN A 361 19.20 16.42 -4.44
N LEU A 362 17.86 16.58 -4.49
CA LEU A 362 17.08 16.27 -5.69
C LEU A 362 17.48 17.17 -6.87
N ARG A 363 17.64 18.47 -6.63
CA ARG A 363 18.06 19.43 -7.66
C ARG A 363 19.48 19.15 -8.17
N ASP A 364 20.40 18.83 -7.26
CA ASP A 364 21.77 18.45 -7.62
C ASP A 364 21.79 17.15 -8.45
N TYR A 365 20.92 16.18 -8.13
CA TYR A 365 20.75 14.97 -8.92
C TYR A 365 20.27 15.27 -10.35
N LEU A 366 19.20 16.06 -10.51
CA LEU A 366 18.68 16.41 -11.84
C LEU A 366 19.69 17.23 -12.64
N SER A 367 20.39 18.14 -11.98
CA SER A 367 21.49 18.90 -12.57
C SER A 367 22.61 17.98 -13.05
N TRP A 368 22.99 17.00 -12.24
CA TRP A 368 24.00 16.00 -12.61
C TRP A 368 23.59 15.21 -13.85
N ARG A 369 22.33 14.75 -13.94
CA ARG A 369 21.81 14.06 -15.13
C ARG A 369 21.82 14.94 -16.37
N GLN A 370 21.45 16.21 -16.25
CA GLN A 370 21.45 17.13 -17.39
C GLN A 370 22.86 17.56 -17.83
N VAL A 371 23.80 17.74 -16.90
CA VAL A 371 25.22 17.96 -17.23
C VAL A 371 25.79 16.74 -17.96
N ASP A 372 25.48 15.53 -17.50
CA ASP A 372 25.89 14.28 -18.14
C ASP A 372 25.36 14.18 -19.58
N CYS A 373 24.08 14.51 -19.80
CA CYS A 373 23.48 14.63 -21.14
C CYS A 373 24.27 15.60 -22.04
N HIS A 374 24.61 16.79 -21.53
CA HIS A 374 25.35 17.79 -22.30
C HIS A 374 26.75 17.30 -22.69
N ILE A 375 27.49 16.72 -21.74
CA ILE A 375 28.85 16.20 -21.95
C ILE A 375 28.83 15.07 -22.97
N ASN A 376 27.95 14.09 -22.80
CA ASN A 376 27.85 12.93 -23.67
C ASN A 376 27.39 13.32 -25.07
N ASN A 377 26.40 14.21 -25.21
CA ASN A 377 25.93 14.66 -26.52
C ASN A 377 27.02 15.44 -27.28
N LEU A 378 27.74 16.35 -26.61
CA LEU A 378 28.85 17.09 -27.23
C LEU A 378 29.95 16.13 -27.70
N TYR A 379 30.37 15.20 -26.85
CA TYR A 379 31.37 14.20 -27.20
C TYR A 379 30.91 13.33 -28.38
N ASN A 380 29.71 12.76 -28.32
CA ASN A 380 29.17 11.87 -29.34
C ASN A 380 28.99 12.58 -30.68
N THR A 381 28.58 13.86 -30.66
CA THR A 381 28.46 14.67 -31.89
C THR A 381 29.81 14.85 -32.56
N CYS A 382 30.85 15.23 -31.82
CA CYS A 382 32.21 15.33 -32.37
C CYS A 382 32.70 13.98 -32.88
N PHE A 383 32.50 12.93 -32.09
CA PHE A 383 32.96 11.57 -32.41
C PHE A 383 32.33 11.06 -33.70
N CYS A 384 31.01 11.21 -33.85
CA CYS A 384 30.30 10.78 -35.05
C CYS A 384 30.71 11.60 -36.27
N ALA A 385 30.88 12.93 -36.13
CA ALA A 385 31.34 13.77 -37.23
C ALA A 385 32.75 13.39 -37.72
N LEU A 386 33.67 13.09 -36.80
CA LEU A 386 35.00 12.59 -37.14
C LEU A 386 34.94 11.26 -37.90
N VAL A 387 34.22 10.28 -37.37
CA VAL A 387 34.09 8.96 -38.00
C VAL A 387 33.41 9.05 -39.37
N GLN A 388 32.39 9.91 -39.53
CA GLN A 388 31.73 10.16 -40.81
C GLN A 388 32.64 10.88 -41.82
N SER A 389 33.63 11.64 -41.35
CA SER A 389 34.65 12.27 -42.20
C SER A 389 35.78 11.34 -42.64
N GLY A 390 35.73 10.06 -42.23
CA GLY A 390 36.70 9.03 -42.62
C GLY A 390 37.75 8.69 -41.57
N GLU A 391 37.72 9.33 -40.40
CA GLU A 391 38.61 8.99 -39.28
C GLU A 391 38.27 7.61 -38.71
N THR A 392 39.28 6.86 -38.27
CA THR A 392 39.01 5.60 -37.56
C THR A 392 38.41 5.90 -36.17
N LYS A 393 37.65 4.96 -35.61
CA LYS A 393 37.11 5.10 -34.26
C LYS A 393 38.20 5.32 -33.21
N THR A 394 39.32 4.61 -33.35
CA THR A 394 40.47 4.71 -32.45
C THR A 394 41.12 6.10 -32.50
N ASP A 395 41.28 6.65 -33.70
CA ASP A 395 41.89 7.97 -33.88
C ASP A 395 40.97 9.09 -33.40
N ALA A 396 39.67 8.97 -33.69
CA ALA A 396 38.66 9.89 -33.17
C ALA A 396 38.62 9.90 -31.64
N GLU A 397 38.68 8.73 -30.99
CA GLU A 397 38.79 8.62 -29.52
C GLU A 397 40.07 9.27 -28.99
N ALA A 398 41.21 9.00 -29.62
CA ALA A 398 42.51 9.54 -29.22
C ALA A 398 42.54 11.07 -29.31
N LEU A 399 42.00 11.63 -30.40
CA LEU A 399 41.88 13.08 -30.60
C LEU A 399 41.00 13.71 -29.52
N LEU A 400 39.80 13.15 -29.28
CA LEU A 400 38.85 13.73 -28.34
C LEU A 400 39.28 13.58 -26.88
N ARG A 401 40.12 12.60 -26.53
CA ARG A 401 40.61 12.36 -25.16
C ARG A 401 41.36 13.56 -24.58
N GLN A 402 42.04 14.35 -25.41
CA GLN A 402 42.86 15.48 -24.96
C GLN A 402 42.13 16.84 -25.00
N THR A 403 40.82 16.86 -25.31
CA THR A 403 40.07 18.09 -25.58
C THR A 403 39.14 18.48 -24.44
N GLN A 404 38.96 19.79 -24.24
CA GLN A 404 37.91 20.36 -23.38
C GLN A 404 36.63 20.66 -24.18
N SER A 405 35.56 21.11 -23.50
CA SER A 405 34.29 21.43 -24.15
C SER A 405 34.40 22.54 -25.21
N LYS A 406 35.25 23.54 -24.97
CA LYS A 406 35.49 24.62 -25.94
C LYS A 406 36.15 24.09 -27.22
N ASP A 407 37.15 23.23 -27.07
CA ASP A 407 37.87 22.64 -28.20
C ASP A 407 36.95 21.75 -29.04
N LYS A 408 36.06 21.00 -28.39
CA LYS A 408 35.03 20.18 -29.08
C LYS A 408 34.06 21.05 -29.88
N GLN A 409 33.61 22.18 -29.34
CA GLN A 409 32.74 23.11 -30.06
C GLN A 409 33.47 23.77 -31.23
N GLU A 410 34.72 24.19 -31.03
CA GLU A 410 35.56 24.76 -32.09
C GLU A 410 35.80 23.74 -33.20
N LEU A 411 36.08 22.47 -32.86
CA LEU A 411 36.22 21.38 -33.81
C LEU A 411 34.95 21.17 -34.65
N LEU A 412 33.78 21.15 -34.01
CA LEU A 412 32.50 21.03 -34.70
C LEU A 412 32.27 22.17 -35.68
N PHE A 413 32.55 23.41 -35.25
CA PHE A 413 32.31 24.59 -36.06
C PHE A 413 33.31 24.68 -37.22
N SER A 414 34.61 24.61 -36.93
CA SER A 414 35.68 24.83 -37.91
C SER A 414 35.81 23.68 -38.92
N LYS A 415 35.78 22.42 -38.49
CA LYS A 415 36.01 21.25 -39.37
C LYS A 415 34.72 20.78 -40.05
N PHE A 416 33.57 20.92 -39.40
CA PHE A 416 32.31 20.33 -39.87
C PHE A 416 31.20 21.36 -40.14
N GLY A 417 31.41 22.65 -39.85
CA GLY A 417 30.39 23.68 -40.01
C GLY A 417 29.19 23.51 -39.06
N ILE A 418 29.33 22.68 -38.01
CA ILE A 418 28.25 22.37 -37.08
C ILE A 418 28.32 23.34 -35.90
N ASN A 419 27.34 24.22 -35.79
CA ASN A 419 27.16 25.02 -34.58
C ASN A 419 26.39 24.21 -33.53
N TYR A 420 27.09 23.69 -32.52
CA TYR A 420 26.49 22.88 -31.46
C TYR A 420 25.32 23.59 -30.75
N ASN A 421 25.37 24.91 -30.61
CA ASN A 421 24.30 25.67 -29.97
C ASN A 421 22.99 25.70 -30.77
N ASN A 422 23.05 25.39 -32.07
CA ASN A 422 21.88 25.34 -32.95
C ASN A 422 21.26 23.93 -33.04
N LEU A 423 21.87 22.91 -32.45
CA LEU A 423 21.26 21.57 -32.38
C LEU A 423 19.96 21.60 -31.57
N GLU A 424 19.07 20.66 -31.85
CA GLU A 424 17.79 20.53 -31.18
C GLU A 424 17.95 20.51 -29.64
N PRO A 425 17.12 21.26 -28.89
CA PRO A 425 17.19 21.29 -27.43
C PRO A 425 17.12 19.92 -26.77
N MET A 426 16.32 18.99 -27.33
CA MET A 426 16.18 17.62 -26.84
C MET A 426 17.52 16.89 -26.75
N PHE A 427 18.40 17.05 -27.75
CA PHE A 427 19.70 16.38 -27.76
C PHE A 427 20.68 16.99 -26.76
N LYS A 428 20.60 18.31 -26.52
CA LYS A 428 21.53 19.02 -25.64
C LYS A 428 21.13 19.00 -24.18
N ARG A 429 19.83 18.92 -23.89
CA ARG A 429 19.25 19.09 -22.55
C ARG A 429 18.45 17.89 -22.08
N GLY A 430 18.15 16.93 -22.95
CA GLY A 430 17.27 15.81 -22.67
C GLY A 430 15.80 16.21 -22.70
N SER A 431 14.96 15.32 -22.20
CA SER A 431 13.50 15.42 -22.16
C SER A 431 13.03 15.57 -20.71
N LEU A 432 12.21 16.59 -20.45
CA LEU A 432 11.60 16.83 -19.15
C LEU A 432 10.08 16.70 -19.27
N LEU A 433 9.52 15.70 -18.61
CA LEU A 433 8.07 15.54 -18.49
C LEU A 433 7.61 16.12 -17.16
N LEU A 434 6.68 17.07 -17.22
CA LEU A 434 6.09 17.68 -16.03
C LEU A 434 4.59 17.41 -15.97
N ARG A 435 4.10 17.08 -14.78
CA ARG A 435 2.66 16.99 -14.53
C ARG A 435 2.13 18.33 -14.03
N GLN A 436 1.18 18.91 -14.74
CA GLN A 436 0.47 20.12 -14.37
C GLN A 436 -1.03 19.92 -14.58
N ASN A 437 -1.85 20.13 -13.54
CA ASN A 437 -3.32 20.02 -13.61
C ASN A 437 -3.81 18.71 -14.27
N LYS A 438 -3.19 17.57 -13.91
CA LYS A 438 -3.43 16.22 -14.48
C LYS A 438 -2.95 16.00 -15.92
N THR A 439 -2.45 17.03 -16.60
CA THR A 439 -1.81 16.92 -17.92
C THR A 439 -0.32 16.66 -17.76
N ILE A 440 0.27 15.86 -18.65
CA ILE A 440 1.72 15.62 -18.72
C ILE A 440 2.23 16.28 -19.99
N THR A 441 3.18 17.20 -19.84
CA THR A 441 3.73 18.00 -20.95
C THR A 441 5.23 17.79 -21.04
N LEU A 442 5.74 17.71 -22.28
CA LEU A 442 7.16 17.57 -22.60
C LEU A 442 7.82 18.94 -22.77
N TYR A 443 8.97 19.12 -22.13
CA TYR A 443 9.82 20.31 -22.17
C TYR A 443 11.28 19.93 -22.42
N HIS A 444 12.08 20.92 -22.81
CA HIS A 444 13.54 20.82 -22.97
C HIS A 444 14.23 21.97 -22.21
N ASP A 445 13.77 22.20 -20.99
CA ASP A 445 14.19 23.29 -20.12
C ASP A 445 15.54 22.99 -19.44
N ASP A 446 16.25 24.04 -19.02
CA ASP A 446 17.49 23.96 -18.26
C ASP A 446 17.15 23.88 -16.76
N VAL A 447 17.24 22.67 -16.20
CA VAL A 447 16.93 22.39 -14.78
C VAL A 447 18.09 22.74 -13.85
N ILE A 448 19.27 23.08 -14.39
CA ILE A 448 20.44 23.48 -13.61
C ILE A 448 20.24 24.91 -13.09
N LYS A 449 19.65 25.78 -13.90
CA LYS A 449 19.42 27.18 -13.55
C LYS A 449 18.35 27.34 -12.47
N ASN A 450 18.60 28.26 -11.54
CA ASN A 450 17.63 28.61 -10.49
C ASN A 450 16.29 29.10 -11.06
N ALA A 451 16.29 29.78 -12.21
CA ALA A 451 15.08 30.31 -12.85
C ALA A 451 14.01 29.22 -13.05
N PHE A 452 14.40 28.01 -13.50
CA PHE A 452 13.48 26.89 -13.69
C PHE A 452 12.70 26.55 -12.41
N TRP A 453 13.40 26.52 -11.27
CA TRP A 453 12.82 26.18 -9.97
C TRP A 453 12.01 27.34 -9.38
N THR A 454 12.47 28.57 -9.53
CA THR A 454 11.77 29.76 -9.04
C THR A 454 10.45 30.01 -9.78
N GLU A 455 10.39 29.70 -11.09
CA GLU A 455 9.16 29.77 -11.89
C GLU A 455 8.18 28.64 -11.56
N ARG A 456 8.64 27.54 -10.95
CA ARG A 456 7.85 26.33 -10.68
C ARG A 456 8.03 25.85 -9.23
N PRO A 457 7.72 26.68 -8.22
CA PRO A 457 7.98 26.36 -6.81
C PRO A 457 7.24 25.10 -6.33
N HIS A 458 6.04 24.87 -6.87
CA HIS A 458 5.20 23.71 -6.61
C HIS A 458 5.85 22.34 -6.89
N LEU A 459 6.96 22.29 -7.65
CA LEU A 459 7.69 21.03 -7.90
C LEU A 459 8.48 20.54 -6.67
N LEU A 460 8.70 21.40 -5.67
CA LEU A 460 9.47 21.09 -4.46
C LEU A 460 8.62 21.10 -3.17
N GLU A 461 7.37 21.54 -3.29
CA GLU A 461 6.35 21.49 -2.23
C GLU A 461 5.80 20.06 -2.07
#